data_AF-X1SPK1-F1
#
_entry.id   AF-X1SPK1-F1
#
_cell.length_a   1.000
_cell.length_b   1.000
_cell.length_c   1.000
_cell.angle_alpha   90.00
_cell.angle_beta   90.00
_cell.angle_gamma   90.00
#
_symmetry.space_group_name_H-M   'P 1'
#
loop_
_entity.id
_entity.type
_entity.pdbx_description
1 polymer ?
#
loop_
_entity_poly.entity_id
_entity_poly.type
_entity_poly.pdbx_seq_one_letter_code
_entity_poly.pdbx_strand_id
1 'polypeptide(L)'
;MPEEREISPLWIIPIGIILGIGAGLGLAVAARAAVPPVCLELDPDRYYYFTYTGASKTFKAALGECYPVIFTIDVWDEEANEYLPPVDPDHDILENGSKCRVMVQETCTLCGFEL
;
A
#
# COMPACT_ATOMS: atom_id res chain seq x y z
N MET A 1 24.29 75.27 18.52
CA MET A 1 25.34 74.29 18.19
C MET A 1 24.78 72.90 18.51
N PRO A 2 24.85 71.94 17.59
CA PRO A 2 23.89 71.85 16.48
C PRO A 2 23.17 70.49 16.40
N GLU A 3 22.14 70.48 15.53
CA GLU A 3 21.61 69.33 14.78
C GLU A 3 21.02 68.16 15.57
N GLU A 4 19.70 68.27 15.82
CA GLU A 4 18.80 67.12 15.75
C GLU A 4 19.00 66.46 14.37
N ARG A 5 19.71 65.34 14.37
CA ARG A 5 19.95 64.53 13.18
C ARG A 5 18.62 63.95 12.73
N GLU A 6 18.07 64.51 11.67
CA GLU A 6 16.99 63.92 10.88
C GLU A 6 17.46 62.54 10.41
N ILE A 7 17.03 61.49 11.11
CA ILE A 7 17.20 60.12 10.64
C ILE A 7 16.15 59.92 9.56
N SER A 8 16.65 60.00 8.33
CA SER A 8 15.93 59.76 7.08
C SER A 8 15.06 58.49 7.14
N PRO A 9 13.75 58.56 6.82
CA PRO A 9 12.79 57.46 6.94
C PRO A 9 12.81 56.52 5.71
N LEU A 10 13.98 56.29 5.13
CA LEU A 10 14.12 55.70 3.80
C LEU A 10 15.19 54.60 3.74
N TRP A 11 15.23 53.70 4.71
CA TRP A 11 15.94 52.43 4.57
C TRP A 11 15.43 51.44 5.62
N ILE A 12 15.21 50.19 5.20
CA ILE A 12 14.82 49.02 6.02
C ILE A 12 13.30 48.75 6.07
N ILE A 13 12.71 48.54 4.89
CA ILE A 13 11.67 47.52 4.64
C ILE A 13 12.34 46.56 3.64
N PRO A 14 12.33 45.20 3.75
CA PRO A 14 11.30 44.37 4.39
C PRO A 14 11.85 43.18 5.22
N ILE A 15 11.45 43.04 6.49
CA ILE A 15 11.28 41.71 7.11
C ILE A 15 9.79 41.52 7.37
N GLY A 16 9.01 41.62 6.29
CA GLY A 16 7.57 41.40 6.25
C GLY A 16 7.20 40.15 5.46
N ILE A 17 8.10 39.16 5.42
CA ILE A 17 7.88 37.87 4.73
C ILE A 17 8.30 36.73 5.66
N ILE A 18 7.91 36.76 6.93
CA ILE A 18 7.96 35.57 7.79
C ILE A 18 6.75 35.63 8.71
N LEU A 19 5.57 35.23 8.22
CA LEU A 19 4.41 34.71 8.98
C LEU A 19 3.16 34.70 8.08
N GLY A 20 3.26 34.06 6.92
CA GLY A 20 2.16 33.92 5.95
C GLY A 20 2.15 32.59 5.22
N ILE A 21 2.75 31.54 5.81
CA ILE A 21 2.66 30.15 5.30
C ILE A 21 2.40 29.22 6.48
N GLY A 22 1.34 29.51 7.23
CA GLY A 22 0.60 28.50 7.98
C GLY A 22 -0.65 28.17 7.16
N ALA A 23 -0.96 26.87 7.05
CA ALA A 23 -2.18 26.32 6.41
C ALA A 23 -2.15 26.06 4.89
N GLY A 24 -1.08 25.47 4.35
CA GLY A 24 -1.04 25.11 2.92
C GLY A 24 -0.38 23.78 2.53
N LEU A 25 0.19 23.01 3.47
CA LEU A 25 0.70 21.65 3.19
C LEU A 25 -0.12 20.62 3.96
N GLY A 26 -1.44 20.70 3.81
CA GLY A 26 -2.33 19.60 4.16
C GLY A 26 -2.04 18.43 3.22
N LEU A 27 -1.28 17.46 3.71
CA LEU A 27 -1.18 16.07 3.22
C LEU A 27 -1.60 15.87 1.76
N ALA A 28 -0.69 16.11 0.82
CA ALA A 28 -0.71 15.40 -0.45
C ALA A 28 -0.27 13.93 -0.22
N VAL A 29 -0.88 13.24 0.73
CA VAL A 29 -0.95 11.78 0.68
C VAL A 29 -2.10 11.53 -0.27
N ALA A 30 -1.79 11.52 -1.56
CA ALA A 30 -2.67 10.96 -2.55
C ALA A 30 -3.04 9.58 -2.03
N ALA A 31 -4.24 9.47 -1.48
CA ALA A 31 -4.90 8.20 -1.30
C ALA A 31 -4.84 7.57 -2.68
N ARG A 32 -3.91 6.61 -2.86
CA ARG A 32 -4.04 5.64 -3.92
C ARG A 32 -5.45 5.12 -3.71
N ALA A 33 -6.36 5.52 -4.60
CA ALA A 33 -7.71 5.02 -4.59
C ALA A 33 -7.54 3.51 -4.61
N ALA A 34 -7.75 2.89 -3.45
CA ALA A 34 -7.78 1.44 -3.35
C ALA A 34 -8.87 1.06 -4.33
N VAL A 35 -8.48 0.52 -5.48
CA VAL A 35 -9.41 -0.14 -6.39
C VAL A 35 -10.23 -1.04 -5.47
N PRO A 36 -11.56 -0.87 -5.41
CA PRO A 36 -12.37 -1.66 -4.50
C PRO A 36 -11.99 -3.11 -4.75
N PRO A 37 -11.59 -3.86 -3.70
CA PRO A 37 -10.98 -5.16 -3.88
C PRO A 37 -11.94 -6.01 -4.70
N VAL A 38 -11.52 -6.38 -5.91
CA VAL A 38 -12.28 -7.32 -6.71
C VAL A 38 -12.28 -8.62 -5.91
N CYS A 39 -13.48 -9.13 -5.66
CA CYS A 39 -13.67 -10.41 -5.01
C CYS A 39 -13.89 -11.44 -6.11
N LEU A 40 -13.08 -12.49 -6.07
CA LEU A 40 -13.04 -13.57 -7.03
C LEU A 40 -13.57 -14.83 -6.35
N GLU A 41 -14.50 -15.51 -7.00
CA GLU A 41 -14.97 -16.82 -6.56
C GLU A 41 -14.00 -17.89 -7.07
N LEU A 42 -13.46 -18.68 -6.15
CA LEU A 42 -12.53 -19.76 -6.45
C LEU A 42 -13.27 -21.08 -6.37
N ASP A 43 -13.17 -21.88 -7.43
CA ASP A 43 -13.68 -23.25 -7.47
C ASP A 43 -12.61 -24.24 -6.96
N PRO A 44 -13.03 -25.37 -6.37
CA PRO A 44 -12.10 -26.39 -5.91
C PRO A 44 -11.31 -27.05 -7.04
N ASP A 45 -10.16 -27.65 -6.69
CA ASP A 45 -9.30 -28.46 -7.58
C ASP A 45 -8.77 -27.73 -8.82
N ARG A 46 -8.78 -26.39 -8.82
CA ARG A 46 -8.26 -25.56 -9.90
C ARG A 46 -7.15 -24.64 -9.41
N TYR A 47 -6.09 -24.52 -10.20
CA TYR A 47 -5.10 -23.48 -10.00
C TYR A 47 -5.59 -22.15 -10.58
N TYR A 48 -5.56 -21.14 -9.73
CA TYR A 48 -5.75 -19.77 -10.13
C TYR A 48 -4.46 -18.98 -9.94
N TYR A 49 -4.21 -18.06 -10.86
CA TYR A 49 -3.03 -17.21 -10.87
C TYR A 49 -3.49 -15.77 -10.69
N PHE A 50 -2.91 -15.07 -9.74
CA PHE A 50 -3.33 -13.73 -9.37
C PHE A 50 -2.13 -12.86 -9.06
N THR A 51 -2.34 -11.54 -9.07
CA THR A 51 -1.46 -10.56 -8.44
C THR A 51 -2.15 -10.01 -7.19
N TYR A 52 -1.46 -10.02 -6.05
CA TYR A 52 -2.00 -9.45 -4.81
C TYR A 52 -1.99 -7.92 -4.89
N THR A 53 -3.14 -7.27 -4.74
CA THR A 53 -3.27 -5.81 -4.84
C THR A 53 -3.71 -5.15 -3.53
N GLY A 54 -3.94 -5.95 -2.48
CA GLY A 54 -4.19 -5.46 -1.13
C GLY A 54 -2.96 -4.88 -0.44
N ALA A 55 -3.17 -4.29 0.75
CA ALA A 55 -2.08 -3.83 1.60
C ALA A 55 -1.25 -5.01 2.13
N SER A 56 0.07 -4.87 2.20
CA SER A 56 0.97 -5.93 2.71
C SER A 56 0.57 -6.37 4.11
N LYS A 57 0.35 -7.67 4.29
CA LYS A 57 -0.12 -8.30 5.54
C LYS A 57 0.21 -9.80 5.52
N THR A 58 -0.04 -10.51 6.62
CA THR A 58 0.21 -11.96 6.64
C THR A 58 -0.67 -12.72 5.64
N PHE A 59 -0.22 -13.87 5.15
CA PHE A 59 -1.03 -14.70 4.23
C PHE A 59 -2.41 -15.00 4.81
N LYS A 60 -2.47 -15.39 6.10
CA LYS A 60 -3.73 -15.59 6.83
C LYS A 60 -4.66 -14.37 6.77
N ALA A 61 -4.12 -13.16 6.97
CA ALA A 61 -4.90 -11.93 6.94
C ALA A 61 -5.31 -11.50 5.51
N ALA A 62 -4.53 -11.87 4.50
CA ALA A 62 -4.85 -11.62 3.09
C ALA A 62 -5.91 -12.59 2.57
N LEU A 63 -5.81 -13.86 2.93
CA LEU A 63 -6.72 -14.91 2.53
C LEU A 63 -8.04 -14.88 3.30
N GLY A 64 -8.04 -14.37 4.53
CA GLY A 64 -9.26 -14.15 5.32
C GLY A 64 -10.07 -15.43 5.49
N GLU A 65 -11.34 -15.39 5.07
CA GLU A 65 -12.27 -16.53 5.17
C GLU A 65 -11.91 -17.70 4.24
N CYS A 66 -11.14 -17.47 3.18
CA CYS A 66 -10.62 -18.53 2.32
C CYS A 66 -9.49 -19.33 2.99
N TYR A 67 -8.77 -18.76 3.98
CA TYR A 67 -7.61 -19.40 4.60
C TYR A 67 -7.83 -20.87 5.04
N PRO A 68 -8.92 -21.24 5.76
CA PRO A 68 -9.13 -22.61 6.22
C PRO A 68 -9.38 -23.62 5.08
N VAL A 69 -9.77 -23.16 3.89
CA VAL A 69 -10.07 -24.03 2.74
C VAL A 69 -8.99 -23.95 1.65
N ILE A 70 -7.92 -23.17 1.86
CA ILE A 70 -6.77 -23.13 0.95
C ILE A 70 -6.09 -24.50 0.97
N PHE A 71 -5.89 -25.07 -0.20
CA PHE A 71 -5.07 -26.25 -0.39
C PHE A 71 -3.59 -25.87 -0.50
N THR A 72 -3.29 -24.88 -1.36
CA THR A 72 -1.96 -24.27 -1.46
C THR A 72 -2.06 -22.81 -1.86
N ILE A 73 -1.14 -22.00 -1.35
CA ILE A 73 -0.83 -20.66 -1.84
C ILE A 73 0.67 -20.59 -2.07
N ASP A 74 1.08 -20.32 -3.30
CA ASP A 74 2.48 -20.22 -3.67
C ASP A 74 2.75 -18.83 -4.23
N VAL A 75 3.90 -18.25 -3.92
CA VAL A 75 4.34 -16.95 -4.45
C VAL A 75 5.42 -17.18 -5.49
N TRP A 76 5.35 -16.42 -6.58
CA TRP A 76 6.38 -16.45 -7.62
C TRP A 76 7.70 -15.88 -7.07
N ASP A 77 8.74 -16.70 -7.11
CA ASP A 77 10.10 -16.31 -6.80
C ASP A 77 10.85 -16.10 -8.12
N GLU A 78 11.29 -14.86 -8.37
CA GLU A 78 12.00 -14.50 -9.60
C GLU A 78 13.44 -15.06 -9.64
N GLU A 79 14.05 -15.37 -8.49
CA GLU A 79 15.42 -15.89 -8.39
C GLU A 79 15.45 -17.39 -8.72
N ALA A 80 14.52 -18.15 -8.12
CA ALA A 80 14.34 -19.58 -8.37
C ALA A 80 13.54 -19.86 -9.67
N ASN A 81 12.87 -18.83 -10.22
CA ASN A 81 11.99 -18.93 -11.39
C ASN A 81 10.90 -20.02 -11.22
N GLU A 82 10.31 -20.07 -10.03
CA GLU A 82 9.27 -21.02 -9.66
C GLU A 82 8.28 -20.46 -8.64
N TYR A 83 7.17 -21.17 -8.44
CA TYR A 83 6.17 -20.84 -7.42
C TYR A 83 6.50 -21.61 -6.13
N LEU A 84 6.82 -20.87 -5.07
CA LEU A 84 7.21 -21.44 -3.77
C LEU A 84 6.12 -21.20 -2.71
N PRO A 85 5.77 -22.23 -1.92
CA PRO A 85 4.89 -22.03 -0.78
C PRO A 85 5.58 -21.20 0.32
N PRO A 86 4.83 -20.41 1.11
CA PRO A 86 5.39 -19.72 2.26
C PRO A 86 5.89 -20.73 3.29
N VAL A 87 6.92 -20.36 4.04
CA VAL A 87 7.50 -21.20 5.08
C VAL A 87 6.59 -21.21 6.31
N ASP A 88 6.00 -20.06 6.63
CA ASP A 88 5.09 -19.87 7.74
C ASP A 88 3.96 -18.88 7.36
N PRO A 89 2.85 -19.34 6.77
CA PRO A 89 1.78 -18.46 6.28
C PRO A 89 1.05 -17.66 7.38
N ASP A 90 1.22 -18.01 8.65
CA ASP A 90 0.65 -17.23 9.76
C ASP A 90 1.50 -15.98 10.08
N HIS A 91 2.78 -15.97 9.70
CA HIS A 91 3.73 -14.91 10.02
C HIS A 91 4.38 -14.25 8.79
N ASP A 92 4.49 -14.98 7.68
CA ASP A 92 5.06 -14.49 6.43
C ASP A 92 4.13 -13.43 5.82
N ILE A 93 4.74 -12.37 5.30
CA ILE A 93 4.02 -11.23 4.73
C ILE A 93 3.83 -11.46 3.24
N LEU A 94 2.58 -11.41 2.80
CA LEU A 94 2.24 -11.30 1.39
C LEU A 94 2.34 -9.82 0.97
N GLU A 95 3.30 -9.53 0.10
CA GLU A 95 3.57 -8.17 -0.35
C GLU A 95 2.66 -7.74 -1.51
N ASN A 96 2.30 -6.45 -1.53
CA ASN A 96 1.58 -5.87 -2.66
C ASN A 96 2.38 -6.04 -3.96
N GLY A 97 1.74 -6.56 -5.01
CA GLY A 97 2.34 -6.85 -6.30
C GLY A 97 2.88 -8.29 -6.43
N SER A 98 2.85 -9.10 -5.37
CA SER A 98 3.26 -10.50 -5.44
C SER A 98 2.36 -11.30 -6.39
N LYS A 99 2.97 -12.00 -7.34
CA LYS A 99 2.27 -12.98 -8.19
C LYS A 99 2.08 -14.26 -7.39
N CYS A 100 0.85 -14.72 -7.30
CA CYS A 100 0.45 -15.85 -6.48
C CYS A 100 -0.22 -16.92 -7.34
N ARG A 101 -0.05 -18.18 -6.95
CA ARG A 101 -0.85 -19.30 -7.42
C ARG A 101 -1.61 -19.88 -6.24
N VAL A 102 -2.93 -19.99 -6.37
CA VAL A 102 -3.81 -20.46 -5.29
C VAL A 102 -4.65 -21.64 -5.78
N MET A 103 -4.85 -22.61 -4.90
CA MET A 103 -5.81 -23.70 -5.06
C MET A 103 -6.59 -23.86 -3.76
N VAL A 104 -7.89 -24.11 -3.86
CA VAL A 104 -8.80 -24.29 -2.72
C VAL A 104 -9.42 -25.68 -2.74
N GLN A 105 -9.79 -26.19 -1.55
CA GLN A 105 -10.46 -27.47 -1.34
C GLN A 105 -11.99 -27.35 -1.46
N GLU A 106 -12.51 -26.15 -1.18
CA GLU A 106 -13.93 -25.83 -1.25
C GLU A 106 -14.09 -24.44 -1.88
N THR A 107 -15.27 -24.17 -2.45
CA THR A 107 -15.55 -22.87 -3.04
C THR A 107 -15.41 -21.76 -2.00
N CYS A 108 -14.69 -20.70 -2.34
CA CYS A 108 -14.50 -19.57 -1.44
C CYS A 108 -14.36 -18.25 -2.20
N THR A 109 -14.61 -17.14 -1.53
CA THR A 109 -14.50 -15.79 -2.11
C THR A 109 -13.23 -15.11 -1.62
N LEU A 110 -12.32 -14.85 -2.55
CA LEU A 110 -11.04 -14.22 -2.27
C LEU A 110 -11.03 -12.77 -2.75
N CYS A 111 -10.75 -11.82 -1.87
CA CYS A 111 -10.78 -10.38 -2.19
C CYS A 111 -9.39 -9.74 -2.12
N GLY A 112 -9.13 -8.74 -2.95
CA GLY A 112 -7.85 -8.01 -2.97
C GLY A 112 -6.79 -8.66 -3.85
N PHE A 113 -7.24 -9.44 -4.83
CA PHE A 113 -6.43 -10.11 -5.83
C PHE A 113 -6.97 -9.74 -7.22
N GLU A 114 -6.06 -9.61 -8.18
CA GLU A 114 -6.37 -9.35 -9.59
C GLU A 114 -5.90 -10.52 -10.45
N LEU A 115 -6.71 -10.92 -11.44
CA LEU A 115 -6.40 -11.96 -12.43
C LEU A 115 -5.42 -11.46 -13.49
#